data_AF-A0A3P7NRE0-F1
#
_entry.id   AF-A0A3P7NRE0-F1
#
_cell.length_a   1.000
_cell.length_b   1.000
_cell.length_c   1.000
_cell.angle_alpha   90.00
_cell.angle_beta   90.00
_cell.angle_gamma   90.00
#
_symmetry.space_group_name_H-M   'P 1'
#
loop_
_entity.id
_entity.type
_entity.pdbx_description
1 polymer ?
#
loop_
_entity_poly.entity_id
_entity_poly.type
_entity_poly.pdbx_seq_one_letter_code
_entity_poly.pdbx_strand_id
1 'polypeptide(L)'
;MCLSGLSNRGKNRLYDTKNLYGLNEAIHTQKAVYKATGKRGFILTRSTFPSSGHYAGHWLGDNYADFASLRASIIGIQEFNMFGIPYVGADICGFNENTTEELCLRWQQLGAFYPFMRCVSFFKLSF
;
A
#
# COMPACT_ATOMS: atom_id res chain seq x y z
N MET A 1 16.72 -0.15 -11.01
CA MET A 1 17.80 0.80 -10.70
C MET A 1 19.00 0.01 -10.19
N CYS A 2 20.20 0.20 -10.74
CA CYS A 2 21.38 -0.63 -10.45
C CYS A 2 21.99 -0.29 -9.08
N LEU A 3 22.55 -1.28 -8.38
CA LEU A 3 23.17 -1.08 -7.07
C LEU A 3 24.41 -0.18 -7.11
N SER A 4 25.08 -0.12 -8.27
CA SER A 4 26.17 0.81 -8.57
C SER A 4 25.70 2.24 -8.85
N GLY A 5 24.39 2.46 -9.00
CA GLY A 5 23.82 3.78 -9.21
C GLY A 5 24.06 4.71 -8.01
N LEU A 6 24.05 6.01 -8.26
CA LEU A 6 24.23 7.03 -7.22
C LEU A 6 22.89 7.72 -6.91
N SER A 7 22.68 8.02 -5.64
CA SER A 7 21.54 8.74 -5.08
C SER A 7 22.03 9.98 -4.32
N ASN A 8 21.10 10.88 -3.96
CA ASN A 8 21.43 12.11 -3.23
C ASN A 8 22.51 12.97 -3.92
N ARG A 9 22.30 13.31 -5.21
CA ARG A 9 23.23 14.10 -6.03
C ARG A 9 24.67 13.54 -6.06
N GLY A 10 24.81 12.22 -6.11
CA GLY A 10 26.12 11.57 -6.21
C GLY A 10 26.76 11.18 -4.88
N LYS A 11 26.15 11.49 -3.73
CA LYS A 11 26.77 11.30 -2.42
C LYS A 11 26.68 9.86 -1.89
N ASN A 12 25.58 9.16 -2.19
CA ASN A 12 25.31 7.84 -1.63
C ASN A 12 25.12 6.82 -2.75
N ARG A 13 25.61 5.59 -2.58
CA ARG A 13 25.29 4.50 -3.51
C ARG A 13 23.87 4.03 -3.29
N LEU A 14 23.21 3.61 -4.36
CA LEU A 14 21.88 3.03 -4.26
C LEU A 14 21.90 1.73 -3.44
N TYR A 15 23.01 1.00 -3.45
CA TYR A 15 23.21 -0.17 -2.58
C TYR A 15 22.80 0.10 -1.12
N ASP A 16 23.19 1.25 -0.58
CA ASP A 16 22.92 1.62 0.83
C ASP A 16 21.53 2.24 1.02
N THR A 17 20.97 2.87 -0.01
CA THR A 17 19.75 3.69 0.11
C THR A 17 18.52 3.10 -0.56
N LYS A 18 18.63 1.93 -1.22
CA LYS A 18 17.56 1.32 -2.01
C LYS A 18 16.25 1.18 -1.23
N ASN A 19 16.31 0.66 -0.01
CA ASN A 19 15.14 0.43 0.84
C ASN A 19 14.55 1.74 1.41
N LEU A 20 15.31 2.84 1.37
CA LEU A 20 14.86 4.15 1.83
C LEU A 20 14.14 4.94 0.73
N TYR A 21 14.12 4.44 -0.51
CA TYR A 21 13.56 5.17 -1.64
C TYR A 21 12.09 5.55 -1.41
N GLY A 22 11.24 4.58 -1.09
CA GLY A 22 9.80 4.80 -0.86
C GLY A 22 9.51 5.71 0.34
N LEU A 23 10.33 5.62 1.40
CA LEU A 23 10.23 6.52 2.56
C LEU A 23 10.54 7.97 2.18
N ASN A 24 11.66 8.20 1.48
CA ASN A 24 12.04 9.54 1.04
C ASN A 24 11.00 10.14 0.10
N GLU A 25 10.47 9.34 -0.81
CA GLU A 25 9.37 9.75 -1.70
C GLU A 25 8.13 10.16 -0.91
N ALA A 26 7.69 9.35 0.06
CA ALA A 26 6.53 9.67 0.89
C ALA A 26 6.70 10.99 1.67
N ILE A 27 7.88 11.24 2.24
CA ILE A 27 8.20 12.49 2.97
C ILE A 27 8.05 13.71 2.06
N HIS A 28 8.57 13.63 0.84
CA HIS A 28 8.51 14.74 -0.10
C HIS A 28 7.10 14.95 -0.67
N THR A 29 6.39 13.86 -0.95
CA THR A 29 5.00 13.91 -1.42
C THR A 29 4.08 14.54 -0.39
N GLN A 30 4.24 14.24 0.91
CA GLN A 30 3.45 14.85 1.98
C GLN A 30 3.60 16.37 2.01
N LYS A 31 4.84 16.85 1.96
CA LYS A 31 5.14 18.28 1.91
C LYS A 31 4.54 18.94 0.65
N ALA A 32 4.62 18.27 -0.49
CA ALA A 32 4.08 18.77 -1.74
C ALA A 32 2.54 18.88 -1.72
N VAL A 33 1.85 17.83 -1.24
CA VAL A 33 0.38 17.82 -1.12
C VAL A 33 -0.10 18.91 -0.17
N TYR A 34 0.55 19.08 0.98
CA TYR A 34 0.22 20.16 1.92
C TYR A 34 0.42 21.54 1.29
N LYS A 35 1.54 21.75 0.60
CA LYS A 35 1.84 23.03 -0.07
C LYS A 35 0.85 23.34 -1.20
N ALA A 36 0.41 22.32 -1.95
CA ALA A 36 -0.50 22.49 -3.07
C ALA A 36 -1.95 22.73 -2.64
N THR A 37 -2.39 22.10 -1.55
CA THR A 37 -3.81 22.09 -1.15
C THR A 37 -4.12 22.92 0.10
N GLY A 38 -3.11 23.26 0.91
CA GLY A 38 -3.29 23.89 2.22
C GLY A 38 -4.01 22.99 3.24
N LYS A 39 -4.18 21.70 2.94
CA LYS A 39 -4.92 20.73 3.76
C LYS A 39 -4.01 19.57 4.14
N ARG A 40 -4.39 18.81 5.17
CA ARG A 40 -3.64 17.62 5.64
C ARG A 40 -3.31 16.64 4.50
N GLY A 41 -4.24 16.46 3.56
CA GLY A 41 -4.07 15.52 2.45
C GLY A 41 -4.02 14.05 2.91
N PHE A 42 -3.96 13.15 1.94
CA PHE A 42 -3.77 11.73 2.17
C PHE A 42 -2.82 11.18 1.11
N ILE A 43 -1.92 10.28 1.51
CA ILE A 43 -0.93 9.66 0.63
C ILE A 43 -0.94 8.16 0.90
N LEU A 44 -0.93 7.42 -0.20
CA LEU A 44 -0.81 5.98 -0.21
C LEU A 44 0.51 5.61 -0.89
N THR A 45 1.35 4.82 -0.22
CA THR A 45 2.64 4.37 -0.77
C THR A 45 2.76 2.84 -0.74
N ARG A 46 3.41 2.29 -1.76
CA ARG A 46 3.66 0.84 -1.87
C ARG A 46 4.92 0.41 -1.13
N SER A 47 6.00 1.19 -1.26
CA SER A 47 7.27 0.87 -0.60
C SER A 47 7.35 1.60 0.73
N THR A 48 7.64 0.86 1.79
CA THR A 48 7.71 1.36 3.16
C THR A 48 9.03 0.96 3.83
N PHE A 49 9.43 1.76 4.81
CA PHE A 49 10.53 1.50 5.74
C PHE A 49 10.07 1.94 7.14
N PRO A 50 10.68 1.49 8.26
CA PRO A 50 10.35 2.02 9.58
C PRO A 50 10.27 3.56 9.58
N SER A 51 9.24 4.11 10.21
CA SER A 51 8.78 5.51 10.16
C SER A 51 7.84 5.93 9.00
N SER A 52 7.66 5.12 7.95
CA SER A 52 6.79 5.47 6.82
C SER A 52 5.34 5.82 7.21
N GLY A 53 4.81 5.18 8.26
CA GLY A 53 3.44 5.42 8.76
C GLY A 53 3.19 6.84 9.29
N HIS A 54 4.24 7.61 9.55
CA HIS A 54 4.10 9.03 9.90
C HIS A 54 3.72 9.90 8.69
N TYR A 55 4.07 9.47 7.48
CA TYR A 55 3.95 10.27 6.26
C TYR A 55 2.85 9.77 5.32
N ALA A 56 2.61 8.46 5.27
CA ALA A 56 1.69 7.84 4.32
C ALA A 56 1.06 6.57 4.88
N GLY A 57 -0.11 6.22 4.35
CA GLY A 57 -0.71 4.89 4.51
C GLY A 57 -0.14 3.89 3.51
N HIS A 58 -0.52 2.62 3.67
CA HIS A 58 -0.04 1.52 2.84
C HIS A 58 -1.20 0.64 2.36
N TRP A 59 -1.04 -0.01 1.22
CA TRP A 59 -1.91 -1.13 0.83
C TRP A 59 -1.02 -2.33 0.54
N LEU A 60 -1.53 -3.53 0.83
CA LEU A 60 -0.75 -4.77 0.79
C LEU A 60 -0.28 -5.21 -0.61
N GLY A 61 -0.46 -4.38 -1.64
CA GLY A 61 0.04 -4.62 -2.98
C GLY A 61 -0.87 -5.49 -3.83
N ASP A 62 -0.26 -6.09 -4.84
CA ASP A 62 -0.93 -6.80 -5.93
C ASP A 62 -1.29 -8.23 -5.49
N ASN A 63 -2.44 -8.38 -4.84
CA ASN A 63 -2.96 -9.66 -4.38
C ASN A 63 -3.72 -10.41 -5.51
N TYR A 64 -4.00 -11.69 -5.29
CA TYR A 64 -4.79 -12.52 -6.20
C TYR A 64 -6.24 -12.62 -5.72
N ALA A 65 -7.17 -12.84 -6.66
CA ALA A 65 -8.58 -13.10 -6.36
C ALA A 65 -8.80 -14.53 -5.86
N ASP A 66 -8.17 -14.89 -4.73
CA ASP A 66 -8.33 -16.18 -4.06
C ASP A 66 -8.57 -16.04 -2.54
N PHE A 67 -9.05 -17.13 -1.92
CA PHE A 67 -9.29 -17.17 -0.47
C PHE A 67 -7.99 -17.12 0.37
N ALA A 68 -6.86 -17.52 -0.21
CA ALA A 68 -5.57 -17.45 0.47
C ALA A 68 -5.15 -15.99 0.69
N SER A 69 -5.34 -15.14 -0.32
CA SER A 69 -5.08 -13.72 -0.31
C SER A 69 -6.05 -12.97 0.62
N LEU A 70 -7.32 -13.38 0.66
CA LEU A 70 -8.28 -12.92 1.67
C LEU A 70 -7.73 -13.16 3.08
N ARG A 71 -7.27 -14.38 3.40
CA ARG A 71 -6.70 -14.68 4.72
C ARG A 71 -5.40 -13.92 4.97
N ALA A 72 -4.52 -13.84 3.98
CA ALA A 72 -3.23 -13.14 4.09
C ALA A 72 -3.42 -11.64 4.39
N SER A 73 -4.51 -11.03 3.91
CA SER A 73 -4.81 -9.62 4.19
C SER A 73 -4.97 -9.33 5.69
N ILE A 74 -5.55 -10.25 6.45
CA ILE A 74 -5.75 -10.10 7.90
C ILE A 74 -4.39 -10.06 8.60
N ILE A 75 -3.48 -10.95 8.21
CA ILE A 75 -2.12 -11.04 8.74
C ILE A 75 -1.35 -9.76 8.40
N GLY A 76 -1.35 -9.37 7.12
CA GLY A 76 -0.63 -8.18 6.66
C GLY A 76 -1.11 -6.91 7.37
N ILE A 77 -2.42 -6.73 7.56
CA ILE A 77 -2.94 -5.57 8.30
C ILE A 77 -2.44 -5.56 9.75
N GLN A 78 -2.38 -6.70 10.43
CA GLN A 78 -1.86 -6.78 11.80
C GLN A 78 -0.37 -6.50 11.86
N GLU A 79 0.42 -7.06 10.94
CA GLU A 79 1.87 -6.81 10.85
C GLU A 79 2.18 -5.32 10.63
N PHE A 80 1.45 -4.66 9.73
CA PHE A 80 1.65 -3.23 9.47
C PHE A 80 1.24 -2.34 10.65
N ASN A 81 0.28 -2.76 11.47
CA ASN A 81 0.01 -2.10 12.74
C ASN A 81 1.22 -2.20 13.69
N MET A 82 1.90 -3.34 13.75
CA MET A 82 3.13 -3.50 14.53
C MET A 82 4.31 -2.69 13.94
N PHE A 83 4.34 -2.51 12.61
CA PHE A 83 5.33 -1.66 11.92
C PHE A 83 5.05 -0.15 12.08
N GLY A 84 3.99 0.22 12.79
CA GLY A 84 3.61 1.62 13.03
C GLY A 84 2.91 2.29 11.86
N ILE A 85 2.21 1.52 11.02
CA ILE A 85 1.44 1.99 9.86
C ILE A 85 -0.03 1.57 10.03
N PRO A 86 -0.85 2.38 10.76
CA PRO A 86 -2.21 1.98 11.11
C PRO A 86 -3.21 2.13 9.94
N TYR A 87 -2.92 3.01 8.97
CA TYR A 87 -3.77 3.19 7.80
C TYR A 87 -3.37 2.22 6.69
N VAL A 88 -3.88 1.00 6.80
CA VAL A 88 -3.56 -0.12 5.91
C VAL A 88 -4.80 -0.88 5.45
N GLY A 89 -4.71 -1.49 4.27
CA GLY A 89 -5.77 -2.32 3.69
C GLY A 89 -5.28 -3.19 2.53
N ALA A 90 -6.15 -4.06 2.04
CA ALA A 90 -5.91 -4.88 0.85
C ALA A 90 -6.90 -4.51 -0.26
N ASP A 91 -6.58 -4.93 -1.48
CA ASP A 91 -7.46 -4.73 -2.62
C ASP A 91 -8.61 -5.74 -2.55
N ILE A 92 -9.79 -5.21 -2.24
CA ILE A 92 -11.00 -6.00 -2.02
C ILE A 92 -11.42 -6.65 -3.34
N CYS A 93 -11.76 -7.94 -3.26
CA CYS A 93 -12.06 -8.85 -4.37
C CYS A 93 -10.84 -9.31 -5.20
N GLY A 94 -9.62 -8.88 -4.85
CA GLY A 94 -8.37 -9.26 -5.50
C GLY A 94 -8.01 -8.37 -6.68
N PHE A 95 -6.72 -8.04 -6.82
CA PHE A 95 -6.19 -7.21 -7.90
C PHE A 95 -5.99 -8.02 -9.19
N ASN A 96 -5.32 -9.16 -9.05
CA ASN A 96 -5.02 -10.08 -10.13
C ASN A 96 -6.15 -11.12 -10.31
N GLU A 97 -6.29 -11.60 -11.55
CA GLU A 97 -7.29 -12.60 -11.97
C GLU A 97 -8.74 -12.08 -11.95
N ASN A 98 -9.69 -12.98 -12.22
CA ASN A 98 -11.12 -12.71 -12.16
C ASN A 98 -11.65 -13.26 -10.84
N THR A 99 -12.41 -12.44 -10.14
CA THR A 99 -13.02 -12.81 -8.86
C THR A 99 -14.30 -13.61 -9.09
N THR A 100 -14.72 -14.39 -8.09
CA THR A 100 -16.05 -15.00 -8.05
C THR A 100 -16.99 -14.16 -7.20
N GLU A 101 -18.30 -14.25 -7.45
CA GLU A 101 -19.30 -13.53 -6.67
C GLU A 101 -19.19 -13.86 -5.18
N GLU A 102 -19.08 -15.14 -4.83
CA GLU A 102 -18.92 -15.57 -3.44
C GLU A 102 -17.68 -14.96 -2.78
N LEU A 103 -16.52 -15.02 -3.45
CA LEU A 103 -15.28 -14.47 -2.90
C LEU A 103 -15.41 -12.97 -2.69
N CYS A 104 -15.94 -12.25 -3.67
CA CYS A 104 -16.07 -10.80 -3.60
C CYS A 104 -17.06 -10.37 -2.50
N LEU A 105 -18.18 -11.08 -2.35
CA LEU A 105 -19.13 -10.85 -1.24
C LEU A 105 -18.46 -11.04 0.13
N ARG A 106 -17.72 -12.13 0.31
CA ARG A 106 -16.98 -12.38 1.57
C ARG A 106 -15.89 -11.35 1.80
N TRP A 107 -15.20 -10.92 0.75
CA TRP A 107 -14.16 -9.89 0.88
C TRP A 107 -14.74 -8.53 1.18
N GLN A 108 -15.90 -8.16 0.64
CA GLN A 108 -16.57 -6.91 1.01
C GLN A 108 -17.00 -6.91 2.48
N GLN A 109 -17.53 -8.04 2.98
CA GLN A 109 -17.87 -8.20 4.40
C GLN A 109 -16.65 -7.97 5.31
N LEU A 110 -15.51 -8.55 4.96
CA LEU A 110 -14.27 -8.38 5.72
C LEU A 110 -13.66 -6.97 5.52
N GLY A 111 -13.58 -6.53 4.27
CA GLY A 111 -12.91 -5.29 3.86
C GLY A 111 -13.62 -4.02 4.32
N ALA A 112 -14.91 -4.11 4.64
CA ALA A 112 -15.65 -3.03 5.32
C ALA A 112 -15.03 -2.65 6.68
N PHE A 113 -14.25 -3.54 7.29
CA PHE A 113 -13.57 -3.31 8.56
C PHE A 113 -12.09 -2.96 8.40
N TYR A 114 -11.56 -2.82 7.18
CA TYR A 114 -10.19 -2.36 7.00
C TYR A 114 -10.07 -0.86 7.30
N PRO A 115 -9.00 -0.41 7.97
CA PRO A 115 -8.71 1.02 8.13
C PRO A 115 -8.66 1.76 6.80
N PHE A 116 -8.15 1.09 5.76
CA PHE A 116 -8.21 1.54 4.37
C PHE A 116 -9.05 0.57 3.53
N MET A 117 -10.31 0.93 3.29
CA MET A 117 -11.21 0.18 2.41
C MET A 117 -11.06 0.67 0.97
N ARG A 118 -10.55 -0.19 0.08
CA ARG A 118 -10.47 0.09 -1.37
C ARG A 118 -10.92 -1.11 -2.18
N CYS A 119 -11.86 -0.88 -3.10
CA CYS A 119 -12.24 -1.85 -4.12
C CYS A 119 -11.65 -1.42 -5.46
N VAL A 120 -10.91 -2.32 -6.11
CA VAL A 120 -10.14 -2.01 -7.33
C VAL A 120 -10.74 -2.67 -8.57
N SER A 121 -11.37 -3.84 -8.41
CA SER A 121 -11.69 -4.75 -9.50
C SER A 121 -13.18 -5.13 -9.58
N PHE A 122 -14.09 -4.30 -9.07
CA PHE A 122 -15.54 -4.54 -9.10
C PHE A 122 -16.09 -4.89 -10.49
N PHE A 123 -15.48 -4.36 -11.56
CA PHE A 123 -15.91 -4.54 -12.96
C PHE A 123 -15.53 -5.88 -13.61
N LYS A 124 -14.85 -6.80 -12.91
CA LYS A 124 -14.47 -8.13 -13.44
C LYS A 124 -15.44 -9.26 -13.05
N LEU A 125 -16.62 -8.93 -12.55
CA LEU A 125 -17.74 -9.88 -12.49
C LEU A 125 -18.35 -9.97 -13.88
N SER A 126 -17.87 -10.92 -14.69
CA SER A 126 -18.55 -11.29 -15.93
C SER A 126 -19.91 -11.89 -15.58
N PHE A 127 -20.98 -11.14 -15.87
CA PHE A 127 -22.32 -11.69 -16.06
C PHE A 127 -22.45 -12.33 -17.44
#